data_AF-A0A392QZE8-F1
#
_entry.id   AF-A0A392QZE8-F1
#
_cell.length_a   1.000
_cell.length_b   1.000
_cell.length_c   1.000
_cell.angle_alpha   90.00
_cell.angle_beta   90.00
_cell.angle_gamma   90.00
#
_symmetry.space_group_name_H-M   'P 1'
#
loop_
_entity.id
_entity.type
_entity.pdbx_description
1 polymer ?
#
loop_
_entity_poly.entity_id
_entity_poly.type
_entity_poly.pdbx_seq_one_letter_code
_entity_poly.pdbx_strand_id
1 'polypeptide(L)' 'MFQYSSKFSDIFDEEYFVNTLKNDVRVVEKIPEYLMERFGSNMTNVFNFRIKAWSSIQYYRDVVLPKLLEE' A
#
# COMPACT_ATOMS: atom_id res chain seq x y z
N MET A 1 -15.78 -23.61 1.68
CA MET A 1 -15.81 -22.31 0.98
C MET A 1 -14.45 -22.14 0.33
N PHE A 2 -14.36 -22.16 -1.00
CA PHE A 2 -13.07 -21.95 -1.69
C PHE A 2 -12.82 -20.44 -1.80
N GLN A 3 -11.81 -19.93 -1.10
CA GLN A 3 -11.33 -18.57 -1.29
C GLN A 3 -10.40 -18.59 -2.51
N TYR A 4 -10.88 -18.10 -3.65
CA TYR A 4 -10.01 -17.81 -4.78
C TYR A 4 -9.20 -16.58 -4.41
N SER A 5 -8.00 -16.79 -3.85
CA SER A 5 -7.04 -15.71 -3.65
C SER A 5 -6.43 -15.38 -5.00
N SER A 6 -6.99 -14.41 -5.71
CA SER A 6 -6.34 -13.81 -6.87
C SER A 6 -5.04 -13.13 -6.44
N LYS A 7 -3.97 -13.37 -7.18
CA LYS A 7 -2.77 -12.54 -7.16
C LYS A 7 -3.04 -11.22 -7.85
N PHE A 8 -2.19 -10.23 -7.62
CA PHE A 8 -2.32 -8.93 -8.28
C PHE A 8 -2.23 -9.06 -9.81
N SER A 9 -1.27 -9.85 -10.31
CA SER A 9 -1.11 -10.22 -11.72
C SER A 9 -2.29 -10.98 -12.34
N ASP A 10 -3.17 -11.58 -11.54
CA ASP A 10 -4.37 -12.25 -12.06
C ASP A 10 -5.45 -11.23 -12.47
N ILE A 11 -5.33 -9.98 -12.02
CA ILE A 11 -6.31 -8.90 -12.20
C ILE A 11 -5.72 -7.74 -13.02
N PHE A 12 -4.43 -7.46 -12.85
CA PHE A 12 -3.75 -6.32 -13.45
C PHE A 12 -2.51 -6.73 -14.24
N ASP A 13 -2.23 -6.00 -15.32
CA ASP A 13 -0.92 -6.01 -15.95
C ASP A 13 0.07 -5.28 -15.03
N GLU A 14 0.91 -6.06 -14.34
CA GLU A 14 1.89 -5.56 -13.38
C GLU A 14 2.89 -4.59 -14.01
N GLU A 15 3.39 -4.91 -15.21
CA GLU A 15 4.38 -4.07 -15.89
C GLU A 15 3.77 -2.72 -16.28
N TYR A 16 2.58 -2.74 -16.87
CA TYR A 16 1.86 -1.52 -17.22
C TYR A 16 1.53 -0.69 -15.99
N PHE A 17 1.09 -1.32 -14.89
CA PHE A 17 0.78 -0.65 -13.63
C PHE A 17 2.00 0.09 -13.07
N VAL A 18 3.13 -0.61 -12.95
CA VAL A 18 4.39 -0.04 -12.45
C VAL A 18 4.86 1.10 -13.36
N ASN A 19 4.83 0.89 -14.68
CA ASN A 19 5.26 1.89 -15.64
C ASN A 19 4.41 3.16 -15.64
N THR A 20 3.10 3.03 -15.38
CA THR A 20 2.18 4.16 -15.29
C THR A 20 2.54 5.07 -14.11
N LEU A 21 2.97 4.49 -12.98
CA LEU A 21 3.21 5.21 -11.73
C LEU A 21 4.67 5.63 -11.50
N LYS A 22 5.61 5.16 -12.34
CA LYS A 22 7.06 5.27 -12.09
C LYS A 22 7.61 6.68 -11.87
N ASN A 23 6.93 7.70 -12.39
CA ASN A 23 7.34 9.10 -12.24
C ASN A 23 6.70 9.78 -11.02
N ASP A 24 5.60 9.22 -10.50
CA ASP A 24 4.84 9.80 -9.40
C ASP A 24 5.23 9.15 -8.06
N VAL A 25 5.49 7.85 -8.06
CA VAL A 25 5.82 7.07 -6.87
C VAL A 25 6.83 5.98 -7.17
N ARG A 26 7.59 5.58 -6.15
CA ARG A 26 8.46 4.40 -6.22
C ARG A 26 7.64 3.15 -5.87
N VAL A 27 7.47 2.25 -6.84
CA VAL A 27 6.88 0.92 -6.62
C VAL A 27 7.99 -0.08 -6.34
N VAL A 28 7.81 -0.91 -5.30
CA VAL A 28 8.74 -1.98 -4.92
C VAL A 28 7.99 -3.30 -4.81
N GLU A 29 8.54 -4.38 -5.35
CA GLU A 29 7.93 -5.72 -5.29
C GLU A 29 8.00 -6.32 -3.87
N LYS A 30 9.09 -6.04 -3.15
CA LYS A 30 9.32 -6.48 -1.78
C LYS A 30 9.64 -5.29 -0.89
N ILE A 31 9.17 -5.35 0.35
CA ILE A 31 9.50 -4.35 1.36
C ILE A 31 11.02 -4.42 1.61
N PRO A 32 11.75 -3.31 1.45
CA PRO A 32 13.17 -3.27 1.76
C PRO A 32 13.48 -3.66 3.22
N GLU A 33 14.53 -4.45 3.43
CA GLU A 33 14.91 -4.96 4.76
C GLU A 33 15.15 -3.85 5.79
N TYR A 34 15.84 -2.78 5.39
CA TYR A 34 16.10 -1.63 6.26
C TYR A 34 14.81 -0.94 6.77
N LEU A 35 13.68 -1.07 6.07
CA LEU A 35 12.39 -0.59 6.56
C LEU A 35 11.80 -1.56 7.58
N MET A 36 11.94 -2.86 7.39
CA MET A 36 11.48 -3.86 8.36
C MET A 36 12.24 -3.75 9.69
N GLU A 37 13.55 -3.51 9.63
CA GLU A 37 14.41 -3.35 10.80
C GLU A 37 13.95 -2.19 11.71
N ARG A 38 13.45 -1.09 11.12
CA ARG A 38 12.88 0.04 11.89
C ARG A 38 11.71 -0.36 12.80
N PHE A 39 11.03 -1.45 12.45
CA PHE A 39 9.89 -1.99 13.21
C PHE A 39 10.24 -3.29 13.94
N GLY A 40 11.53 -3.56 14.19
CA GLY A 40 11.99 -4.75 14.88
C GLY A 40 11.75 -6.05 14.09
N SER A 41 11.72 -5.96 12.76
CA SER A 41 11.44 -7.06 11.84
C SER A 41 10.08 -7.73 12.10
N ASN A 42 9.15 -7.02 12.74
CA ASN A 42 7.80 -7.49 13.03
C ASN A 42 6.77 -6.48 12.52
N MET A 43 6.02 -6.87 11.48
CA MET A 43 5.00 -6.02 10.87
C MET A 43 3.84 -5.67 11.81
N THR A 44 3.62 -6.40 12.91
CA THR A 44 2.60 -6.01 13.90
C THR A 44 2.94 -4.70 14.62
N ASN A 45 4.20 -4.27 14.57
CA ASN A 45 4.65 -3.01 15.15
C ASN A 45 4.41 -1.82 14.21
N VAL A 46 4.02 -2.06 12.96
CA VAL A 46 3.64 -1.00 12.03
C VAL A 46 2.25 -0.51 12.40
N PHE A 47 2.11 0.80 12.64
CA PHE A 47 0.81 1.40 12.89
C PHE A 47 -0.15 1.11 11.73
N ASN A 48 -1.28 0.48 12.03
CA ASN A 48 -2.30 0.14 11.06
C ASN A 48 -3.57 0.94 11.37
N PHE A 49 -3.84 1.97 10.56
CA PHE A 49 -5.12 2.66 10.62
C PHE A 49 -6.05 2.20 9.50
N ARG A 50 -7.28 1.87 9.87
CA ARG A 50 -8.28 1.34 8.93
C ARG A 50 -8.86 2.46 8.08
N ILE A 51 -8.81 2.27 6.76
CA ILE A 51 -9.47 3.15 5.78
C ILE A 51 -10.70 2.47 5.19
N LYS A 52 -11.74 3.26 4.86
CA LYS A 52 -12.88 2.75 4.08
C LYS A 52 -12.44 2.60 2.63
N ALA A 53 -12.46 1.36 2.12
CA ALA A 53 -12.21 1.10 0.70
C ALA A 53 -13.22 1.83 -0.18
N TRP A 54 -12.83 2.12 -1.44
CA TRP A 54 -13.68 2.79 -2.43
C TRP A 54 -14.20 4.17 -2.01
N SER A 55 -13.49 4.84 -1.10
CA SER A 55 -13.81 6.21 -0.72
C SER A 55 -13.47 7.20 -1.84
N SER A 56 -14.07 8.39 -1.79
CA SER A 56 -13.77 9.45 -2.76
C SER A 56 -12.32 9.92 -2.64
N ILE A 57 -11.78 10.48 -3.73
CA ILE A 57 -10.44 11.11 -3.73
C ILE A 57 -10.35 12.19 -2.65
N GLN A 58 -11.43 12.97 -2.46
CA GLN A 58 -11.48 14.00 -1.41
C GLN A 58 -11.31 13.41 -0.01
N TYR A 59 -11.90 12.24 0.28
CA TYR A 59 -11.71 11.57 1.56
C TYR A 59 -10.25 11.17 1.78
N TYR A 60 -9.59 10.63 0.75
CA TYR A 60 -8.16 10.32 0.85
C TYR A 60 -7.32 11.58 1.11
N ARG A 61 -7.66 12.69 0.47
CA ARG A 61 -6.93 13.96 0.62
C ARG A 61 -7.14 14.62 1.98
N ASP A 62 -8.37 14.67 2.46
CA ASP A 62 -8.72 15.49 3.63
C ASP A 62 -8.72 14.71 4.95
N VAL A 63 -8.89 13.38 4.89
CA VAL A 63 -9.03 12.53 6.08
C VAL A 63 -7.86 11.57 6.25
N VAL A 64 -7.41 10.94 5.16
CA VAL A 64 -6.34 9.93 5.22
C VAL A 64 -4.96 10.57 5.23
N LEU A 65 -4.70 11.50 4.31
CA LEU A 65 -3.37 12.12 4.17
C LEU A 65 -2.89 12.83 5.45
N PRO A 66 -3.70 13.64 6.18
CA PRO A 66 -3.23 14.28 7.40
C PRO A 66 -2.78 13.28 8.47
N LYS A 67 -3.52 12.17 8.63
CA LYS A 67 -3.17 11.11 9.60
C LYS A 67 -1.88 10.37 9.27
N LEU A 68 -1.53 10.28 7.99
CA LEU A 68 -0.26 9.71 7.55
C LEU A 68 0.94 10.62 7.85
N LEU A 69 0.72 11.93 7.96
CA LEU A 69 1.76 12.92 8.21
C LEU A 69 1.97 13.23 9.70
N GLU A 70 1.05 12.80 10.57
CA GLU A 70 1.17 12.92 12.03
C GLU A 70 2.12 11.88 12.66
N GLU A 71 2.51 10.86 11.88
CA GLU A 71 3.60 9.89 12.20
C GLU A 71 4.97 10.41 11.71
#